data_AF-A0A7J6U3N3-F1
#
_entry.id   AF-A0A7J6U3N3-F1
#
_cell.length_a   1.000
_cell.length_b   1.000
_cell.length_c   1.000
_cell.angle_alpha   90.00
_cell.angle_beta   90.00
_cell.angle_gamma   90.00
#
_symmetry.space_group_name_H-M   'P 1'
#
loop_
_entity.id
_entity.type
_entity.pdbx_description
1 polymer ?
#
loop_
_entity_poly.entity_id
_entity_poly.type
_entity_poly.pdbx_seq_one_letter_code
_entity_poly.pdbx_strand_id
1 'polypeptide(L)'
;EPIQELKSPQVELEDDTFVKKLKVYFASKSDESSLDKQQFLAQLSAHAKQDVSKSVNPEMLEKLMSMTTVDILTLALPVPKTSYTGVSMYVDDKGVAKNLPMNVRAQGLTSACGLVGNQIRGDAFVGRMYDDGKDEWFRTDFKESDLNSGLEWIATAKSINMRQGGGTTLSALTSQYGMGSNSEVAAPTSVANMPNREEPVKRDGYTYRQTRDEV
;
A
#
# COMPACT_ATOMS: atom_id res chain seq x y z
N GLU A 1 20.31 2.17 -11.69
CA GLU A 1 19.55 2.47 -12.93
C GLU A 1 18.99 3.89 -12.91
N PRO A 2 18.75 4.51 -14.09
CA PRO A 2 18.14 5.83 -14.20
C PRO A 2 16.65 5.84 -13.79
N ILE A 3 16.09 7.02 -13.57
CA ILE A 3 14.63 7.20 -13.48
C ILE A 3 14.06 7.06 -14.90
N GLN A 4 12.90 6.43 -15.02
CA GLN A 4 12.24 6.20 -16.30
C GLN A 4 10.76 6.55 -16.22
N GLU A 5 10.27 7.32 -17.18
CA GLU A 5 8.84 7.52 -17.39
C GLU A 5 8.25 6.35 -18.19
N LEU A 6 7.17 5.76 -17.68
CA LEU A 6 6.44 4.68 -18.34
C LEU A 6 5.08 5.19 -18.81
N LYS A 7 4.59 4.60 -19.90
CA LYS A 7 3.26 4.91 -20.45
C LYS A 7 2.30 3.78 -20.14
N SER A 8 1.10 4.15 -19.70
CA SER A 8 -0.05 3.26 -19.55
C SER A 8 -1.26 3.96 -20.13
N PRO A 9 -2.22 3.24 -20.75
CA PRO A 9 -3.50 3.84 -21.11
C PRO A 9 -4.18 4.39 -19.85
N GLN A 10 -4.86 5.53 -20.02
CA GLN A 10 -5.79 6.05 -19.03
C GLN A 10 -7.06 5.20 -19.10
N VAL A 11 -7.48 4.68 -17.95
CA VAL A 11 -8.62 3.78 -17.79
C VAL A 11 -9.36 4.14 -16.51
N GLU A 12 -10.62 3.74 -16.44
CA GLU A 12 -11.44 3.78 -15.22
C GLU A 12 -10.97 2.72 -14.22
N LEU A 13 -11.50 2.75 -13.00
CA LEU A 13 -11.03 1.92 -11.89
C LEU A 13 -11.17 0.42 -12.18
N GLU A 14 -12.31 0.03 -12.77
CA GLU A 14 -12.67 -1.35 -13.09
C GLU A 14 -11.71 -1.97 -14.11
N ASP A 15 -11.19 -1.15 -15.01
CA ASP A 15 -10.29 -1.54 -16.09
C ASP A 15 -8.80 -1.36 -15.74
N ASP A 16 -8.49 -0.86 -14.54
CA ASP A 16 -7.09 -0.65 -14.12
C ASP A 16 -6.35 -1.98 -13.94
N THR A 17 -5.35 -2.17 -14.81
CA THR A 17 -4.47 -3.35 -14.80
C THR A 17 -3.08 -3.05 -14.27
N PHE A 18 -2.81 -1.82 -13.81
CA PHE A 18 -1.47 -1.39 -13.44
C PHE A 18 -0.86 -2.27 -12.34
N VAL A 19 -1.58 -2.47 -11.22
CA VAL A 19 -1.10 -3.32 -10.12
C VAL A 19 -0.92 -4.77 -10.57
N LYS A 20 -1.80 -5.28 -11.45
CA LYS A 20 -1.67 -6.63 -12.01
C LYS A 20 -0.38 -6.77 -12.83
N LYS A 21 -0.03 -5.77 -13.64
CA LYS A 21 1.24 -5.72 -14.40
C LYS A 21 2.46 -5.68 -13.47
N LEU A 22 2.40 -4.90 -12.39
CA LEU A 22 3.48 -4.85 -11.40
C LEU A 22 3.66 -6.18 -10.66
N LYS A 23 2.58 -6.88 -10.32
CA LYS A 23 2.66 -8.23 -9.74
C LYS A 23 3.44 -9.19 -10.66
N VAL A 24 3.14 -9.18 -11.96
CA VAL A 24 3.88 -9.99 -12.95
C VAL A 24 5.34 -9.56 -13.05
N TYR A 25 5.60 -8.24 -13.04
CA TYR A 25 6.96 -7.70 -13.07
C TYR A 25 7.80 -8.20 -11.89
N PHE A 26 7.34 -7.99 -10.65
CA PHE A 26 8.08 -8.41 -9.47
C PHE A 26 8.21 -9.93 -9.37
N ALA A 27 7.20 -10.69 -9.81
CA ALA A 27 7.28 -12.15 -9.87
C ALA A 27 8.40 -12.59 -10.84
N SER A 28 8.50 -11.95 -12.01
CA SER A 28 9.55 -12.26 -12.99
C SER A 28 10.97 -11.89 -12.54
N LYS A 29 11.09 -10.96 -11.58
CA LYS A 29 12.36 -10.53 -10.98
C LYS A 29 12.73 -11.32 -9.72
N SER A 30 11.81 -12.15 -9.23
CA SER A 30 12.01 -12.95 -8.03
C SER A 30 12.76 -14.23 -8.38
N ASP A 31 13.98 -14.36 -7.89
CA ASP A 31 14.59 -15.69 -7.75
C ASP A 31 14.11 -16.28 -6.42
N GLU A 32 13.16 -17.21 -6.46
CA GLU A 32 12.57 -17.81 -5.24
C GLU A 32 13.61 -18.49 -4.35
N SER A 33 14.76 -18.89 -4.92
CA SER A 33 15.87 -19.49 -4.17
C SER A 33 16.60 -18.49 -3.25
N SER A 34 16.40 -17.18 -3.47
CA SER A 34 17.04 -16.09 -2.71
C SER A 34 16.23 -15.62 -1.50
N LEU A 35 15.02 -16.17 -1.29
CA LEU A 35 14.14 -15.74 -0.21
C LEU A 35 14.58 -16.30 1.16
N ASP A 36 14.98 -15.41 2.06
CA ASP A 36 15.26 -15.78 3.45
C ASP A 36 13.94 -15.98 4.23
N LYS A 37 13.64 -17.25 4.56
CA LYS A 37 12.45 -17.66 5.31
C LYS A 37 12.30 -16.92 6.65
N GLN A 38 13.41 -16.67 7.34
CA GLN A 38 13.39 -16.00 8.64
C GLN A 38 13.09 -14.50 8.48
N GLN A 39 13.66 -13.86 7.46
CA GLN A 39 13.35 -12.46 7.16
C GLN A 39 11.92 -12.28 6.69
N PHE A 40 11.41 -13.20 5.86
CA PHE A 40 10.02 -13.13 5.40
C PHE A 40 9.03 -13.27 6.56
N LEU A 41 9.26 -14.19 7.49
CA LEU A 41 8.46 -14.30 8.73
C LEU A 41 8.52 -13.02 9.56
N ALA A 42 9.70 -12.41 9.71
CA ALA A 42 9.85 -11.15 10.43
C ALA A 42 9.07 -10.01 9.77
N GLN A 43 9.09 -9.92 8.43
CA GLN A 43 8.30 -8.96 7.68
C GLN A 43 6.80 -9.19 7.85
N LEU A 44 6.33 -10.44 7.75
CA LEU A 44 4.92 -10.78 7.95
C LEU A 44 4.45 -10.40 9.35
N SER A 45 5.24 -10.69 10.38
CA SER A 45 4.92 -10.31 11.76
C SER A 45 4.87 -8.79 11.95
N ALA A 46 5.80 -8.06 11.35
CA ALA A 46 5.81 -6.59 11.41
C ALA A 46 4.56 -5.99 10.74
N HIS A 47 4.14 -6.57 9.60
CA HIS A 47 2.95 -6.11 8.89
C HIS A 47 1.66 -6.43 9.64
N ALA A 48 1.56 -7.63 10.21
CA ALA A 48 0.43 -8.06 11.03
C ALA A 48 0.38 -7.39 12.40
N LYS A 49 1.45 -6.68 12.81
CA LYS A 49 1.64 -6.14 14.17
C LYS A 49 1.48 -7.20 15.27
N GLN A 50 1.75 -8.46 14.93
CA GLN A 50 1.65 -9.62 15.82
C GLN A 50 2.68 -10.66 15.37
N ASP A 51 3.23 -11.42 16.31
CA ASP A 51 4.11 -12.55 15.98
C ASP A 51 3.32 -13.69 15.33
N VAL A 52 3.54 -13.91 14.03
CA VAL A 52 2.91 -14.98 13.26
C VAL A 52 3.78 -16.24 13.15
N SER A 53 4.99 -16.24 13.72
CA SER A 53 5.94 -17.34 13.59
C SER A 53 5.43 -18.69 14.13
N LYS A 54 4.48 -18.64 15.08
CA LYS A 54 3.88 -19.83 15.71
C LYS A 54 2.54 -20.25 15.09
N SER A 55 1.91 -19.38 14.29
CA SER A 55 0.59 -19.62 13.70
C SER A 55 0.66 -20.05 12.23
N VAL A 56 1.77 -19.77 11.55
CA VAL A 56 1.97 -20.15 10.14
C VAL A 56 2.67 -21.50 10.08
N ASN A 57 1.98 -22.51 9.53
CA ASN A 57 2.59 -23.82 9.29
C ASN A 57 3.57 -23.76 8.08
N PRO A 58 4.52 -24.69 7.95
CA PRO A 58 5.53 -24.63 6.89
C PRO A 58 4.97 -24.62 5.46
N GLU A 59 3.90 -25.38 5.21
CA GLU A 59 3.25 -25.47 3.90
C GLU A 59 2.56 -24.14 3.51
N MET A 60 1.89 -23.49 4.46
CA MET A 60 1.31 -22.16 4.31
C MET A 60 2.40 -21.12 4.11
N LEU A 61 3.53 -21.23 4.82
CA LEU A 61 4.67 -20.34 4.63
C LEU A 61 5.22 -20.43 3.21
N GLU A 62 5.46 -21.64 2.69
CA GLU A 62 5.95 -21.81 1.31
C GLU A 62 4.95 -21.27 0.28
N LYS A 63 3.65 -21.51 0.49
CA LYS A 63 2.60 -20.91 -0.35
C LYS A 63 2.64 -19.38 -0.31
N LEU A 64 2.76 -18.78 0.87
CA LEU A 64 2.86 -17.32 1.01
C LEU A 64 4.14 -16.76 0.38
N MET A 65 5.24 -17.50 0.42
CA MET A 65 6.50 -17.14 -0.23
C MET A 65 6.38 -17.16 -1.75
N SER A 66 5.68 -18.15 -2.32
CA SER A 66 5.42 -18.23 -3.78
C SER A 66 4.45 -17.17 -4.29
N MET A 67 3.62 -16.61 -3.40
CA MET A 67 2.68 -15.56 -3.78
C MET A 67 3.41 -14.22 -3.90
N THR A 68 3.57 -13.68 -5.09
CA THR A 68 4.07 -12.30 -5.24
C THR A 68 2.95 -11.29 -5.00
N THR A 69 3.19 -10.32 -4.10
CA THR A 69 2.28 -9.19 -3.92
C THR A 69 3.00 -7.87 -4.18
N VAL A 70 2.23 -6.80 -4.33
CA VAL A 70 2.76 -5.45 -4.51
C VAL A 70 2.38 -4.70 -3.25
N ASP A 71 3.38 -4.18 -2.54
CA ASP A 71 3.12 -3.28 -1.43
C ASP A 71 2.88 -1.86 -1.96
N ILE A 72 1.87 -1.19 -1.41
CA ILE A 72 1.40 0.13 -1.86
C ILE A 72 1.53 1.12 -0.71
N LEU A 73 2.50 2.02 -0.85
CA LEU A 73 2.73 3.13 0.05
C LEU A 73 2.04 4.38 -0.49
N THR A 74 1.07 4.90 0.25
CA THR A 74 0.38 6.14 -0.12
C THR A 74 1.24 7.34 0.26
N LEU A 75 1.91 7.95 -0.72
CA LEU A 75 2.74 9.15 -0.51
C LEU A 75 1.89 10.37 -0.23
N ALA A 76 0.81 10.56 -1.00
CA ALA A 76 -0.16 11.64 -0.82
C ALA A 76 -1.58 11.07 -0.88
N LEU A 77 -2.43 11.48 0.07
CA LEU A 77 -3.84 11.08 0.12
C LEU A 77 -4.66 11.92 -0.87
N PRO A 78 -5.64 11.33 -1.57
CA PRO A 78 -6.59 12.08 -2.40
C PRO A 78 -7.67 12.71 -1.50
N VAL A 79 -7.40 13.91 -1.00
CA VAL A 79 -8.29 14.67 -0.10
C VAL A 79 -8.51 16.08 -0.65
N PRO A 80 -9.50 16.85 -0.17
CA PRO A 80 -9.72 18.21 -0.68
C PRO A 80 -8.47 19.09 -0.65
N LYS A 81 -7.60 18.91 0.36
CA LYS A 81 -6.34 19.66 0.51
C LYS A 81 -5.29 19.33 -0.58
N THR A 82 -5.39 18.17 -1.22
CA THR A 82 -4.55 17.76 -2.35
C THR A 82 -5.33 17.83 -3.66
N SER A 83 -6.46 18.55 -3.70
CA SER A 83 -7.36 18.59 -4.86
C SER A 83 -7.77 17.19 -5.33
N TYR A 84 -8.02 16.28 -4.38
CA TYR A 84 -8.37 14.88 -4.63
C TYR A 84 -7.32 14.10 -5.44
N THR A 85 -6.08 14.62 -5.48
CA THR A 85 -4.97 13.96 -6.15
C THR A 85 -4.20 13.10 -5.16
N GLY A 86 -4.16 11.80 -5.42
CA GLY A 86 -3.36 10.84 -4.68
C GLY A 86 -2.06 10.52 -5.41
N VAL A 87 -1.02 10.19 -4.65
CA VAL A 87 0.24 9.65 -5.18
C VAL A 87 0.59 8.41 -4.38
N SER A 88 0.84 7.30 -5.09
CA SER A 88 1.21 6.03 -4.48
C SER A 88 2.52 5.50 -5.07
N MET A 89 3.33 4.91 -4.20
CA MET A 89 4.51 4.15 -4.56
C MET A 89 4.20 2.65 -4.43
N TYR A 90 4.64 1.88 -5.41
CA TYR A 90 4.41 0.45 -5.55
C TYR A 90 5.77 -0.25 -5.54
N VAL A 91 5.97 -1.16 -4.60
CA VAL A 91 7.24 -1.84 -4.37
C VAL A 91 7.02 -3.34 -4.20
N ASP A 92 8.10 -4.10 -4.31
CA ASP A 92 8.11 -5.53 -4.01
C ASP A 92 7.87 -5.76 -2.51
N ASP A 93 6.82 -6.49 -2.15
CA ASP A 93 6.49 -6.81 -0.75
C ASP A 93 7.60 -7.60 -0.04
N LYS A 94 8.41 -8.32 -0.82
CA LYS A 94 9.52 -9.15 -0.34
C LYS A 94 10.87 -8.50 -0.56
N GLY A 95 10.95 -7.20 -0.88
CA GLY A 95 12.24 -6.54 -1.16
C GLY A 95 13.28 -6.70 -0.04
N VAL A 96 12.85 -6.73 1.22
CA VAL A 96 13.74 -7.02 2.37
C VAL A 96 14.10 -8.50 2.43
N ALA A 97 13.14 -9.43 2.41
CA ALA A 97 13.41 -10.87 2.47
C ALA A 97 14.23 -11.43 1.30
N LYS A 98 14.13 -10.80 0.12
CA LYS A 98 14.96 -11.06 -1.07
C LYS A 98 16.35 -10.41 -0.97
N ASN A 99 16.60 -9.68 0.12
CA ASN A 99 17.79 -8.86 0.33
C ASN A 99 18.14 -7.95 -0.86
N LEU A 100 17.13 -7.35 -1.50
CA LEU A 100 17.35 -6.47 -2.64
C LEU A 100 18.11 -5.20 -2.21
N PRO A 101 18.86 -4.56 -3.12
CA PRO A 101 19.56 -3.31 -2.83
C PRO A 101 18.62 -2.20 -2.37
N MET A 102 19.08 -1.37 -1.43
CA MET A 102 18.34 -0.18 -0.98
C MET A 102 18.17 0.82 -2.13
N ASN A 103 16.94 1.27 -2.36
CA ASN A 103 16.63 2.30 -3.34
C ASN A 103 16.65 3.69 -2.68
N VAL A 104 17.84 4.29 -2.63
CA VAL A 104 18.07 5.58 -1.96
C VAL A 104 17.16 6.70 -2.48
N ARG A 105 16.81 6.69 -3.76
CA ARG A 105 15.93 7.71 -4.36
C ARG A 105 14.49 7.56 -3.89
N ALA A 106 13.96 6.35 -3.94
CA ALA A 106 12.60 6.05 -3.45
C ALA A 106 12.50 6.28 -1.93
N GLN A 107 13.56 5.94 -1.20
CA GLN A 107 13.70 6.25 0.22
C GLN A 107 13.69 7.77 0.49
N GLY A 108 14.38 8.54 -0.33
CA GLY A 108 14.39 9.99 -0.26
C GLY A 108 13.00 10.59 -0.50
N LEU A 109 12.28 10.11 -1.51
CA LEU A 109 10.93 10.57 -1.83
C LEU A 109 9.92 10.27 -0.71
N THR A 110 9.91 9.03 -0.19
CA THR A 110 9.05 8.64 0.93
C THR A 110 9.34 9.48 2.17
N SER A 111 10.61 9.67 2.52
CA SER A 111 11.04 10.52 3.63
C SER A 111 10.62 11.99 3.43
N ALA A 112 10.74 12.52 2.20
CA ALA A 112 10.30 13.87 1.87
C ALA A 112 8.79 14.04 2.06
N CYS A 113 7.99 12.99 1.80
CA CYS A 113 6.56 12.95 2.06
C CYS A 113 6.20 12.68 3.54
N GLY A 114 7.17 12.68 4.46
CA GLY A 114 6.93 12.45 5.89
C GLY A 114 6.74 10.98 6.28
N LEU A 115 7.06 10.04 5.39
CA LEU A 115 6.96 8.61 5.63
C LEU A 115 8.29 8.03 6.13
N VAL A 116 8.68 8.40 7.34
CA VAL A 116 9.97 8.01 7.93
C VAL A 116 9.94 6.54 8.38
N GLY A 117 11.02 5.80 8.14
CA GLY A 117 11.23 4.44 8.67
C GLY A 117 10.88 3.30 7.71
N ASN A 118 10.22 3.57 6.58
CA ASN A 118 10.04 2.57 5.53
C ASN A 118 11.41 2.17 4.95
N GLN A 119 11.60 0.91 4.58
CA GLN A 119 12.81 0.47 3.88
C GLN A 119 12.45 0.10 2.45
N ILE A 120 12.74 0.99 1.50
CA ILE A 120 12.42 0.74 0.10
C ILE A 120 13.60 0.03 -0.57
N ARG A 121 13.39 -1.24 -0.96
CA ARG A 121 14.41 -2.09 -1.59
C ARG A 121 13.96 -2.57 -2.96
N GLY A 122 14.90 -2.63 -3.90
CA GLY A 122 14.65 -2.98 -5.30
C GLY A 122 13.97 -1.86 -6.08
N ASP A 123 13.24 -2.24 -7.13
CA ASP A 123 12.54 -1.30 -7.99
C ASP A 123 11.31 -0.72 -7.29
N ALA A 124 11.02 0.54 -7.62
CA ALA A 124 9.87 1.27 -7.11
C ALA A 124 9.17 1.98 -8.28
N PHE A 125 7.86 1.82 -8.36
CA PHE A 125 7.03 2.52 -9.33
C PHE A 125 6.22 3.58 -8.60
N VAL A 126 6.04 4.75 -9.20
CA VAL A 126 5.22 5.83 -8.62
C VAL A 126 4.13 6.18 -9.62
N GLY A 127 2.90 6.30 -9.13
CA GLY A 127 1.74 6.67 -9.93
C GLY A 127 0.91 7.73 -9.23
N ARG A 128 0.25 8.55 -10.03
CA ARG A 128 -0.71 9.56 -9.59
C ARG A 128 -2.12 9.15 -10.00
N MET A 129 -3.08 9.46 -9.14
CA MET A 129 -4.50 9.25 -9.41
C MET A 129 -5.31 10.45 -8.95
N TYR A 130 -6.44 10.67 -9.60
CA TYR A 130 -7.55 11.45 -9.07
C TYR A 130 -8.55 10.47 -8.46
N ASP A 131 -9.06 10.81 -7.28
CA ASP A 131 -10.09 10.04 -6.58
C ASP A 131 -10.89 10.98 -5.67
N ASP A 132 -12.13 11.29 -6.03
CA ASP A 132 -13.00 12.16 -5.24
C ASP A 132 -13.70 11.44 -4.07
N GLY A 133 -13.50 10.13 -3.96
CA GLY A 133 -14.13 9.26 -2.97
C GLY A 133 -15.62 9.03 -3.20
N LYS A 134 -16.16 9.41 -4.35
CA LYS A 134 -17.57 9.27 -4.70
C LYS A 134 -17.73 8.48 -6.00
N ASP A 135 -17.48 9.14 -7.13
CA ASP A 135 -17.89 8.67 -8.45
C ASP A 135 -16.75 8.74 -9.47
N GLU A 136 -15.73 9.58 -9.23
CA GLU A 136 -14.65 9.80 -10.19
C GLU A 136 -13.32 9.23 -9.70
N TRP A 137 -12.80 8.27 -10.45
CA TRP A 137 -11.46 7.74 -10.28
C TRP A 137 -10.77 7.56 -11.63
N PHE A 138 -9.53 8.05 -11.74
CA PHE A 138 -8.68 7.75 -12.89
C PHE A 138 -7.21 8.03 -12.59
N ARG A 139 -6.32 7.31 -13.28
CA ARG A 139 -4.89 7.61 -13.24
C ARG A 139 -4.60 8.91 -13.99
N THR A 140 -3.72 9.73 -13.43
CA THR A 140 -3.19 10.91 -14.11
C THR A 140 -1.69 10.78 -14.31
N ASP A 141 -1.15 11.54 -15.26
CA ASP A 141 0.28 11.53 -15.55
C ASP A 141 1.11 11.84 -14.30
N PHE A 142 2.20 11.13 -14.07
CA PHE A 142 3.22 11.49 -13.09
C PHE A 142 4.56 11.54 -13.82
N LYS A 143 5.19 12.71 -13.86
CA LYS A 143 6.40 12.98 -14.64
C LYS A 143 7.64 12.99 -13.75
N GLU A 144 8.81 12.86 -14.36
CA GLU A 144 10.08 13.01 -13.66
C GLU A 144 10.19 14.39 -12.97
N SER A 145 9.63 15.44 -13.59
CA SER A 145 9.55 16.76 -12.97
C SER A 145 8.77 16.79 -11.65
N ASP A 146 7.88 15.83 -11.41
CA ASP A 146 7.13 15.71 -10.15
C ASP A 146 7.99 15.12 -9.01
N LEU A 147 9.19 14.59 -9.30
CA LEU A 147 10.16 14.04 -8.33
C LEU A 147 11.08 15.12 -7.73
N ASN A 148 10.56 16.32 -7.48
CA ASN A 148 11.29 17.41 -6.85
C ASN A 148 10.74 17.70 -5.45
N SER A 149 11.57 17.51 -4.42
CA SER A 149 11.20 17.69 -3.00
C SER A 149 10.74 19.10 -2.63
N GLY A 150 11.00 20.10 -3.48
CA GLY A 150 10.52 21.48 -3.31
C GLY A 150 9.09 21.74 -3.79
N LEU A 151 8.41 20.76 -4.40
CA LEU A 151 7.05 20.93 -4.91
C LEU A 151 6.01 20.97 -3.79
N GLU A 152 4.96 21.76 -4.01
CA GLU A 152 3.88 21.99 -3.05
C GLU A 152 3.17 20.69 -2.63
N TRP A 153 3.00 19.75 -3.56
CA TRP A 153 2.33 18.48 -3.28
C TRP A 153 3.09 17.65 -2.23
N ILE A 154 4.43 17.70 -2.21
CA ILE A 154 5.27 16.99 -1.22
C ILE A 154 5.14 17.66 0.15
N ALA A 155 5.19 19.00 0.19
CA ALA A 155 5.01 19.74 1.43
C ALA A 155 3.62 19.47 2.04
N THR A 156 2.59 19.42 1.20
CA THR A 156 1.21 19.11 1.59
C THR A 156 1.08 17.68 2.09
N ALA A 157 1.61 16.70 1.34
CA ALA A 157 1.65 15.29 1.72
C ALA A 157 2.34 15.09 3.06
N LYS A 158 3.53 15.67 3.25
CA LYS A 158 4.29 15.65 4.50
C LYS A 158 3.48 16.20 5.67
N SER A 159 2.81 17.34 5.48
CA SER A 159 1.96 17.95 6.50
C SER A 159 0.82 17.02 6.94
N ILE A 160 0.19 16.32 6.00
CA ILE A 160 -0.90 15.38 6.26
C ILE A 160 -0.37 14.12 6.97
N ASN A 161 0.66 13.49 6.41
CA ASN A 161 1.20 12.23 6.91
C ASN A 161 1.79 12.34 8.33
N MET A 162 2.46 13.46 8.63
CA MET A 162 3.01 13.69 9.98
C MET A 162 1.91 13.88 11.03
N ARG A 163 0.75 14.44 10.66
CA ARG A 163 -0.40 14.60 11.56
C ARG A 163 -1.11 13.27 11.84
N GLN A 164 -1.04 12.34 10.90
CA GLN A 164 -1.69 11.03 11.02
C GLN A 164 -0.79 9.95 11.67
N GLY A 165 0.43 10.29 12.09
CA GLY A 165 1.31 9.39 12.83
C GLY A 165 2.25 8.53 11.96
N GLY A 166 2.54 8.95 10.72
CA GLY A 166 3.41 8.21 9.81
C GLY A 166 2.63 7.22 8.93
N GLY A 167 3.15 6.97 7.73
CA GLY A 167 2.41 6.38 6.61
C GLY A 167 1.63 5.12 6.92
N THR A 168 0.32 5.20 6.75
CA THR A 168 -0.55 4.04 6.65
C THR A 168 -0.45 3.46 5.24
N THR A 169 -0.17 2.16 5.14
CA THR A 169 -0.38 1.42 3.89
C THR A 169 -1.82 1.62 3.42
N LEU A 170 -2.07 1.48 2.12
CA LEU A 170 -3.43 1.66 1.57
C LEU A 170 -4.47 0.79 2.33
N SER A 171 -4.09 -0.42 2.74
CA SER A 171 -4.92 -1.31 3.57
C SER A 171 -5.33 -0.72 4.94
N ALA A 172 -4.42 -0.02 5.62
CA ALA A 172 -4.71 0.65 6.88
C ALA A 172 -5.58 1.90 6.66
N LEU A 173 -5.42 2.58 5.52
CA LEU A 173 -6.24 3.73 5.15
C LEU A 173 -7.67 3.33 4.76
N THR A 174 -7.87 2.28 3.97
CA THR A 174 -9.19 1.72 3.61
C THR A 174 -9.98 1.36 4.86
N SER A 175 -9.30 0.76 5.85
CA SER A 175 -9.90 0.41 7.14
C SER A 175 -10.28 1.65 7.99
N GLN A 176 -9.55 2.76 7.84
CA GLN A 176 -9.73 3.98 8.63
C GLN A 176 -10.75 4.96 8.02
N TYR A 177 -10.82 5.05 6.69
CA TYR A 177 -11.66 6.04 5.98
C TYR A 177 -12.84 5.43 5.22
N GLY A 178 -12.99 4.10 5.18
CA GLY A 178 -14.14 3.45 4.58
C GLY A 178 -14.32 3.73 3.09
N MET A 179 -13.23 4.02 2.37
CA MET A 179 -13.24 4.10 0.90
C MET A 179 -13.58 2.71 0.36
N GLY A 180 -14.71 2.61 -0.34
CA GLY A 180 -15.25 1.34 -0.84
C GLY A 180 -14.25 0.61 -1.73
N SER A 181 -13.76 -0.53 -1.25
CA SER A 181 -12.93 -1.45 -2.02
C SER A 181 -13.81 -2.54 -2.60
N ASN A 182 -14.22 -2.40 -3.86
CA ASN A 182 -14.63 -3.54 -4.70
C ASN A 182 -13.47 -4.11 -5.52
N SER A 183 -12.24 -3.66 -5.25
CA SER A 183 -11.03 -4.22 -5.84
C SER A 183 -10.57 -5.39 -4.98
N GLU A 184 -10.33 -6.56 -5.60
CA GLU A 184 -9.51 -7.64 -5.05
C GLU A 184 -8.03 -7.17 -4.92
N VAL A 185 -7.81 -6.11 -4.15
CA VAL A 185 -6.53 -5.87 -3.51
C VAL A 185 -6.55 -6.82 -2.34
N ALA A 186 -5.99 -8.02 -2.54
CA ALA A 186 -5.72 -8.93 -1.44
C ALA A 186 -4.88 -8.16 -0.42
N ALA A 187 -5.55 -7.59 0.59
CA ALA A 187 -4.97 -7.42 1.90
C ALA A 187 -4.36 -8.79 2.25
N PRO A 188 -3.18 -8.85 2.89
CA PRO A 188 -2.78 -10.10 3.52
C PRO A 188 -3.95 -10.51 4.40
N THR A 189 -4.58 -11.62 4.01
CA THR A 189 -5.75 -12.19 4.64
C THR A 189 -5.46 -12.19 6.13
N SER A 190 -6.25 -11.45 6.89
CA SER A 190 -6.15 -11.37 8.33
C SER A 190 -6.20 -12.78 8.91
N VAL A 191 -5.04 -13.35 9.23
CA VAL A 191 -4.90 -14.69 9.82
C VAL A 191 -5.33 -14.72 11.29
N ALA A 192 -5.93 -13.63 11.80
CA ALA A 192 -6.39 -13.49 13.16
C ALA A 192 -7.91 -13.24 13.15
N ASN A 193 -8.68 -14.34 13.20
CA ASN A 193 -9.95 -14.52 13.91
C ASN A 193 -11.01 -15.29 13.10
N MET A 194 -11.09 -16.59 13.35
CA MET A 194 -12.37 -17.26 13.62
C MET A 194 -12.14 -18.18 14.82
N PRO A 195 -12.97 -18.14 15.88
CA PRO A 195 -14.42 -18.30 15.74
C PRO A 195 -15.28 -17.29 16.53
N ASN A 196 -16.57 -17.35 16.20
CA ASN A 196 -17.72 -16.75 16.87
C ASN A 196 -17.96 -15.25 16.67
N ARG A 197 -18.62 -14.91 15.57
CA ARG A 197 -19.42 -13.69 15.48
C ARG A 197 -20.84 -14.08 15.07
N GLU A 198 -21.77 -13.94 16.01
CA GLU A 198 -23.20 -13.97 15.73
C GLU A 198 -23.50 -12.96 14.63
N GLU A 199 -24.32 -13.36 13.66
CA GLU A 199 -24.67 -12.52 12.53
C GLU A 199 -25.40 -11.24 12.97
N PRO A 200 -25.08 -10.07 12.40
CA PRO A 200 -25.87 -8.88 12.64
C PRO A 200 -27.25 -9.03 11.99
N VAL A 201 -28.28 -9.06 12.83
CA VAL A 201 -29.68 -9.02 12.42
C VAL A 201 -29.92 -7.76 11.57
N LYS A 202 -30.28 -7.95 10.29
CA LYS A 202 -30.81 -6.89 9.43
C LYS A 202 -32.16 -6.40 9.96
N ARG A 203 -32.28 -5.11 10.23
CA ARG A 203 -33.56 -4.36 10.15
C ARG A 203 -33.31 -2.98 9.55
N ASP A 204 -34.20 -2.57 8.67
CA ASP A 204 -34.15 -1.33 7.91
C ASP A 204 -34.06 -0.09 8.80
N GLY A 205 -33.19 0.85 8.43
CA GLY A 205 -33.47 2.27 8.65
C GLY A 205 -32.45 3.12 9.41
N TYR A 206 -31.57 2.60 10.29
CA TYR A 206 -30.66 3.47 11.05
C TYR A 206 -29.34 2.78 11.47
N THR A 207 -28.21 3.50 11.32
CA THR A 207 -26.90 3.11 11.85
C THR A 207 -26.43 4.14 12.88
N TYR A 208 -26.31 3.72 14.15
CA TYR A 208 -25.78 4.52 15.25
C TYR A 208 -24.24 4.60 15.17
N ARG A 209 -23.66 5.76 15.48
CA ARG A 209 -22.21 5.97 15.65
C ARG A 209 -21.93 6.34 17.10
N GLN A 210 -21.13 5.55 17.80
CA GLN A 210 -20.61 5.92 19.12
C GLN A 210 -19.45 6.91 18.94
N THR A 211 -19.54 8.07 19.58
CA THR A 211 -18.46 9.07 19.67
C THR A 211 -17.83 9.07 21.05
N ARG A 212 -16.61 9.62 21.14
CA ARG A 212 -15.70 9.53 22.28
C ARG A 212 -16.01 10.48 23.46
N ASP A 213 -17.26 10.91 23.60
CA ASP A 213 -17.74 11.51 24.87
C ASP A 213 -18.12 10.44 25.90
N GLU A 214 -17.91 9.16 25.58
CA GLU A 214 -17.97 8.04 26.53
C GLU A 214 -16.54 7.56 26.81
N VAL A 215 -15.83 8.46 27.50
CA VAL A 215 -14.48 8.46 28.14
C VAL A 215 -13.50 7.33 27.81
#